data_AF-A0A0B7N3L0-F1
#
_entry.id   AF-A0A0B7N3L0-F1
#
_cell.length_a   1.000
_cell.length_b   1.000
_cell.length_c   1.000
_cell.angle_alpha   90.00
_cell.angle_beta   90.00
_cell.angle_gamma   90.00
#
_symmetry.space_group_name_H-M   'P 1'
#
loop_
_entity.id
_entity.type
_entity.pdbx_description
1 polymer ?
#
loop_
_entity_poly.entity_id
_entity_poly.type
_entity_poly.pdbx_seq_one_letter_code
_entity_poly.pdbx_strand_id
1 'polypeptide(L)'
;MNLFFGKAKQKTTPKDAIVKLRDTSDMLDKRRIFLETRADNELVKAKQNATKNKKAALLALKKRKALEVHIENIHNAQMNIENQIMALENANVNMETFNAMRIGADALKITHGKMDIDKVDATMDDLREQMDLNTEISEAISRPVKEGEEFDEDELLEELEHLEQEELDAKMLETPSPVSSAPKVPPHKPVGNKINSEESDEEAELRALQATMAS
;
A
#
# COMPACT_ATOMS: atom_id res chain seq x y z
N MET A 1 -43.49 -36.24 11.71
CA MET A 1 -43.01 -35.18 12.63
C MET A 1 -41.49 -35.13 12.52
N ASN A 2 -40.94 -34.14 11.79
CA ASN A 2 -39.50 -33.90 11.74
C ASN A 2 -39.14 -32.83 12.78
N LEU A 3 -38.40 -33.24 13.80
CA LEU A 3 -37.81 -32.38 14.82
C LEU A 3 -36.58 -31.68 14.23
N PHE A 4 -36.74 -30.44 13.76
CA PHE A 4 -35.61 -29.57 13.44
C PHE A 4 -35.09 -28.92 14.74
N PHE A 5 -34.13 -29.59 15.39
CA PHE A 5 -33.30 -28.97 16.42
C PHE A 5 -32.29 -28.04 15.73
N GLY A 6 -32.60 -26.74 15.70
CA GLY A 6 -31.63 -25.72 15.33
C GLY A 6 -30.53 -25.65 16.37
N LYS A 7 -29.30 -26.01 16.01
CA LYS A 7 -28.11 -25.78 16.86
C LYS A 7 -28.02 -24.28 17.17
N ALA A 8 -27.94 -23.92 18.44
CA ALA A 8 -27.66 -22.56 18.86
C ALA A 8 -26.38 -22.08 18.17
N LYS A 9 -26.45 -20.94 17.46
CA LYS A 9 -25.27 -20.29 16.89
C LYS A 9 -24.30 -20.01 18.04
N GLN A 10 -23.12 -20.64 17.99
CA GLN A 10 -22.05 -20.40 18.95
C GLN A 10 -21.73 -18.90 18.91
N LYS A 11 -21.90 -18.21 20.05
CA LYS A 11 -21.62 -16.77 20.14
C LYS A 11 -20.12 -16.57 19.91
N THR A 12 -19.76 -15.94 18.80
CA THR A 12 -18.39 -15.59 18.44
C THR A 12 -17.90 -14.53 19.42
N THR A 13 -16.76 -14.75 20.09
CA THR A 13 -16.22 -13.74 21.01
C THR A 13 -15.49 -12.64 20.23
N PRO A 14 -15.32 -11.43 20.80
CA PRO A 14 -14.47 -10.40 20.20
C PRO A 14 -13.06 -10.89 19.86
N LYS A 15 -12.49 -11.77 20.72
CA LYS A 15 -11.18 -12.38 20.48
C LYS A 15 -11.18 -13.30 19.26
N ASP A 16 -12.21 -14.14 19.10
CA ASP A 16 -12.35 -15.01 17.92
C ASP A 16 -12.51 -14.19 16.63
N ALA A 17 -13.25 -13.08 16.70
CA ALA A 17 -13.41 -12.16 15.57
C ALA A 17 -12.08 -11.49 15.18
N ILE A 18 -11.30 -11.00 16.16
CA ILE A 18 -9.97 -10.42 15.92
C ILE A 18 -9.03 -11.43 15.25
N VAL A 19 -8.98 -12.67 15.74
CA VAL A 19 -8.16 -13.72 15.12
C VAL A 19 -8.59 -13.95 13.67
N LYS A 20 -9.90 -14.07 13.41
CA LYS A 20 -10.41 -14.29 12.06
C LYS A 20 -10.11 -13.12 11.12
N LEU A 21 -10.19 -11.89 11.60
CA LEU A 21 -9.84 -10.68 10.85
C LEU A 21 -8.35 -10.66 10.50
N ARG A 22 -7.46 -11.01 11.44
CA ARG A 22 -6.02 -11.14 11.20
C ARG A 22 -5.70 -12.21 10.16
N ASP A 23 -6.27 -13.41 10.29
CA ASP A 23 -6.11 -14.49 9.31
C ASP A 23 -6.57 -14.07 7.90
N THR A 24 -7.63 -13.26 7.84
CA THR A 24 -8.16 -12.74 6.57
C THR A 24 -7.22 -11.69 5.99
N SER A 25 -6.65 -10.80 6.81
CA SER A 25 -5.63 -9.84 6.37
C SER A 25 -4.40 -10.56 5.80
N ASP A 26 -3.92 -11.61 6.47
CA ASP A 26 -2.77 -12.41 6.00
C ASP A 26 -3.07 -13.13 4.66
N MET A 27 -4.31 -13.60 4.47
CA MET A 27 -4.74 -14.19 3.21
C MET A 27 -4.74 -13.15 2.08
N LEU A 28 -5.26 -11.96 2.37
CA LEU A 28 -5.30 -10.83 1.44
C LEU A 28 -3.89 -10.38 1.06
N ASP A 29 -2.95 -10.33 2.01
CA ASP A 29 -1.55 -10.00 1.78
C ASP A 29 -0.88 -10.99 0.81
N LYS A 30 -1.05 -12.31 1.05
CA LYS A 30 -0.55 -13.34 0.12
C LYS A 30 -1.15 -13.21 -1.28
N ARG A 31 -2.43 -12.84 -1.36
CA ARG A 31 -3.10 -12.60 -2.64
C ARG A 31 -2.56 -11.36 -3.33
N ARG A 32 -2.28 -10.28 -2.58
CA ARG A 32 -1.67 -9.04 -3.07
C ARG A 32 -0.31 -9.35 -3.73
N ILE A 33 0.58 -10.03 -3.01
CA ILE A 33 1.92 -10.41 -3.50
C ILE A 33 1.85 -11.22 -4.80
N PHE A 34 0.89 -12.15 -4.89
CA PHE A 34 0.67 -12.92 -6.12
C PHE A 34 0.22 -12.04 -7.30
N LEU A 35 -0.66 -11.05 -7.05
CA LEU A 35 -1.11 -10.13 -8.09
C LEU A 35 -0.01 -9.15 -8.50
N GLU A 36 0.80 -8.65 -7.56
CA GLU A 36 1.98 -7.80 -7.81
C GLU A 36 2.94 -8.52 -8.75
N THR A 37 3.30 -9.77 -8.43
CA THR A 37 4.16 -10.59 -9.30
C THR A 37 3.57 -10.75 -10.71
N ARG A 38 2.25 -10.88 -10.83
CA ARG A 38 1.59 -10.96 -12.14
C ARG A 38 1.61 -9.64 -12.88
N ALA A 39 1.45 -8.52 -12.18
CA ALA A 39 1.53 -7.18 -12.77
C ALA A 39 2.94 -6.93 -13.31
N ASP A 40 3.98 -7.25 -12.55
CA ASP A 40 5.38 -7.15 -12.98
C ASP A 40 5.64 -7.97 -14.26
N ASN A 41 5.07 -9.17 -14.33
CA ASN A 41 5.20 -10.00 -15.53
C ASN A 41 4.50 -9.39 -16.76
N GLU A 42 3.36 -8.71 -16.59
CA GLU A 42 2.73 -7.98 -17.70
C GLU A 42 3.55 -6.74 -18.09
N LEU A 43 4.20 -6.06 -17.13
CA LEU A 43 5.12 -4.97 -17.43
C LEU A 43 6.32 -5.44 -18.26
N VAL A 44 6.94 -6.56 -17.89
CA VAL A 44 8.03 -7.16 -18.68
C VAL A 44 7.56 -7.47 -20.10
N LYS A 45 6.35 -8.02 -20.28
CA LYS A 45 5.78 -8.26 -21.62
C LYS A 45 5.54 -6.97 -22.40
N ALA A 46 5.08 -5.91 -21.73
CA ALA A 46 4.89 -4.61 -22.35
C ALA A 46 6.22 -4.07 -22.88
N LYS A 47 7.27 -4.04 -22.04
CA LYS A 47 8.62 -3.62 -22.40
C LYS A 47 9.20 -4.40 -23.58
N GLN A 48 9.10 -5.73 -23.54
CA GLN A 48 9.58 -6.61 -24.63
C GLN A 48 8.91 -6.33 -25.98
N ASN A 49 7.66 -5.85 -25.97
CA ASN A 49 6.88 -5.58 -27.17
C ASN A 49 6.80 -4.10 -27.54
N ALA A 50 7.23 -3.18 -26.67
CA ALA A 50 7.11 -1.73 -26.85
C ALA A 50 7.58 -1.29 -28.24
N THR A 51 8.81 -1.68 -28.61
CA THR A 51 9.43 -1.32 -29.90
C THR A 51 9.10 -2.25 -31.07
N LYS A 52 8.36 -3.35 -30.84
CA LYS A 52 8.15 -4.43 -31.83
C LYS A 52 6.70 -4.61 -32.24
N ASN A 53 5.79 -4.49 -31.27
CA ASN A 53 4.37 -4.77 -31.44
C ASN A 53 3.55 -3.94 -30.44
N LYS A 54 3.24 -2.70 -30.87
CA LYS A 54 2.47 -1.73 -30.09
C LYS A 54 1.15 -2.29 -29.55
N LYS A 55 0.42 -3.08 -30.35
CA LYS A 55 -0.86 -3.69 -29.93
C LYS A 55 -0.67 -4.70 -28.79
N ALA A 56 0.38 -5.53 -28.86
CA ALA A 56 0.67 -6.49 -27.80
C ALA A 56 1.13 -5.79 -26.51
N ALA A 57 1.90 -4.70 -26.63
CA ALA A 57 2.33 -3.90 -25.50
C ALA A 57 1.13 -3.21 -24.81
N LEU A 58 0.24 -2.56 -25.57
CA LEU A 58 -1.00 -1.98 -25.02
C LEU A 58 -1.87 -2.99 -24.30
N LEU A 59 -2.05 -4.20 -24.87
CA LEU A 59 -2.82 -5.25 -24.22
C LEU A 59 -2.18 -5.70 -22.89
N ALA A 60 -0.86 -5.75 -22.82
CA ALA A 60 -0.14 -6.08 -21.59
C ALA A 60 -0.31 -4.98 -20.53
N LEU A 61 -0.20 -3.69 -20.92
CA LEU A 61 -0.44 -2.56 -20.02
C LEU A 61 -1.87 -2.53 -19.49
N LYS A 62 -2.88 -2.75 -20.36
CA LYS A 62 -4.29 -2.83 -19.93
C LYS A 62 -4.51 -3.95 -18.90
N LYS A 63 -3.85 -5.10 -19.06
CA LYS A 63 -3.89 -6.19 -18.07
C LYS A 63 -3.17 -5.83 -16.78
N ARG A 64 -2.03 -5.14 -16.86
CA ARG A 64 -1.28 -4.66 -15.69
C ARG A 64 -2.15 -3.70 -14.87
N LYS A 65 -2.74 -2.70 -15.50
CA LYS A 65 -3.59 -1.70 -14.84
C LYS A 65 -4.82 -2.31 -14.17
N ALA A 66 -5.43 -3.32 -14.80
CA ALA A 66 -6.49 -4.10 -14.15
C ALA A 66 -6.02 -4.83 -12.87
N LEU A 67 -4.80 -5.38 -12.88
CA LEU A 67 -4.22 -6.03 -11.70
C LEU A 67 -3.89 -5.00 -10.60
N GLU A 68 -3.39 -3.83 -10.96
CA GLU A 68 -3.11 -2.72 -10.03
C GLU A 68 -4.37 -2.25 -9.30
N VAL A 69 -5.48 -2.08 -10.00
CA VAL A 69 -6.78 -1.79 -9.36
C VAL A 69 -7.20 -2.89 -8.39
N HIS A 70 -6.97 -4.17 -8.73
CA HIS A 70 -7.25 -5.25 -7.80
C HIS A 70 -6.33 -5.23 -6.55
N ILE A 71 -5.07 -4.85 -6.70
CA ILE A 71 -4.11 -4.69 -5.61
C ILE A 71 -4.56 -3.54 -4.68
N GLU A 72 -4.96 -2.41 -5.24
CA GLU A 72 -5.47 -1.26 -4.49
C GLU A 72 -6.74 -1.59 -3.71
N ASN A 73 -7.69 -2.29 -4.35
CA ASN A 73 -8.88 -2.78 -3.67
C ASN A 73 -8.56 -3.71 -2.48
N ILE A 74 -7.55 -4.57 -2.62
CA ILE A 74 -7.07 -5.40 -1.51
C ILE A 74 -6.49 -4.54 -0.40
N HIS A 75 -5.67 -3.54 -0.73
CA HIS A 75 -5.10 -2.62 0.25
C HIS A 75 -6.20 -1.87 1.04
N ASN A 76 -7.21 -1.34 0.34
CA ASN A 76 -8.37 -0.70 0.98
C ASN A 76 -9.13 -1.68 1.89
N ALA A 77 -9.28 -2.93 1.47
CA ALA A 77 -9.88 -3.97 2.31
C ALA A 77 -9.05 -4.26 3.57
N GLN A 78 -7.71 -4.30 3.45
CA GLN A 78 -6.81 -4.49 4.60
C GLN A 78 -6.92 -3.33 5.61
N MET A 79 -6.94 -2.08 5.14
CA MET A 79 -7.15 -0.91 6.01
C MET A 79 -8.48 -0.98 6.77
N ASN A 80 -9.55 -1.40 6.09
CA ASN A 80 -10.85 -1.58 6.74
C ASN A 80 -10.81 -2.69 7.81
N ILE A 81 -10.09 -3.78 7.56
CA ILE A 81 -9.90 -4.86 8.54
C ILE A 81 -9.11 -4.37 9.75
N GLU A 82 -8.04 -3.60 9.55
CA GLU A 82 -7.23 -3.03 10.63
C GLU A 82 -8.05 -2.09 11.52
N ASN A 83 -8.86 -1.21 10.91
CA ASN A 83 -9.79 -0.34 11.62
C ASN A 83 -10.79 -1.15 12.47
N GLN A 84 -11.31 -2.26 11.95
CA GLN A 84 -12.21 -3.15 12.68
C GLN A 84 -11.52 -3.87 13.84
N ILE A 85 -10.26 -4.30 13.66
CA ILE A 85 -9.47 -4.90 14.75
C ILE A 85 -9.30 -3.87 15.88
N MET A 86 -8.88 -2.65 15.56
CA MET A 86 -8.72 -1.58 16.57
C MET A 86 -10.05 -1.27 17.28
N ALA A 87 -11.16 -1.22 16.54
CA ALA A 87 -12.48 -1.00 17.13
C ALA A 87 -12.86 -2.12 18.12
N LEU A 88 -12.62 -3.38 17.75
CA LEU A 88 -12.89 -4.54 18.62
C LEU A 88 -11.99 -4.57 19.86
N GLU A 89 -10.71 -4.20 19.71
CA GLU A 89 -9.78 -4.10 20.84
C GLU A 89 -10.21 -3.01 21.82
N ASN A 90 -10.58 -1.82 21.32
CA ASN A 90 -11.14 -0.75 22.13
C ASN A 90 -12.45 -1.15 22.82
N ALA A 91 -13.35 -1.82 22.09
CA ALA A 91 -14.60 -2.32 22.65
C ALA A 91 -14.35 -3.34 23.78
N ASN A 92 -13.34 -4.21 23.64
CA ASN A 92 -12.98 -5.17 24.68
C ASN A 92 -12.44 -4.47 25.95
N VAL A 93 -11.57 -3.47 25.81
CA VAL A 93 -11.06 -2.66 26.93
C VAL A 93 -12.19 -1.89 27.63
N ASN A 94 -13.10 -1.30 26.85
CA ASN A 94 -14.26 -0.60 27.39
C ASN A 94 -15.17 -1.56 28.15
N MET A 95 -15.42 -2.76 27.62
CA MET A 95 -16.23 -3.79 28.29
C MET A 95 -15.59 -4.25 29.62
N GLU A 96 -14.28 -4.45 29.66
CA GLU A 96 -13.56 -4.79 30.90
C GLU A 96 -13.63 -3.65 31.93
N THR A 97 -13.47 -2.40 31.48
CA THR A 97 -13.61 -1.21 32.32
C THR A 97 -15.01 -1.11 32.91
N PHE A 98 -16.05 -1.28 32.08
CA PHE A 98 -17.44 -1.29 32.54
C PHE A 98 -17.72 -2.41 33.53
N ASN A 99 -17.19 -3.61 33.30
CA ASN A 99 -17.32 -4.71 34.24
C ASN A 99 -16.69 -4.39 35.60
N ALA A 100 -15.52 -3.73 35.63
CA ALA A 100 -14.89 -3.28 36.86
C ALA A 100 -15.74 -2.21 37.59
N MET A 101 -16.29 -1.25 36.84
CA MET A 101 -17.22 -0.24 37.38
C MET A 101 -18.46 -0.89 37.99
N ARG A 102 -19.05 -1.89 37.32
CA ARG A 102 -20.20 -2.66 37.81
C ARG A 102 -19.88 -3.34 39.14
N ILE A 103 -18.74 -4.03 39.23
CA ILE A 103 -18.30 -4.69 40.47
C ILE A 103 -18.13 -3.66 41.61
N GLY A 104 -17.54 -2.51 41.31
CA GLY A 104 -17.38 -1.41 42.28
C GLY A 104 -18.72 -0.87 42.77
N ALA A 105 -19.67 -0.66 41.87
CA ALA A 105 -21.03 -0.21 42.19
C ALA A 105 -21.79 -1.25 43.03
N ASP A 106 -21.68 -2.54 42.69
CA ASP A 106 -22.25 -3.64 43.48
C ASP A 106 -21.68 -3.66 44.91
N ALA A 107 -20.36 -3.49 45.05
CA ALA A 107 -19.70 -3.39 46.35
C ALA A 107 -20.18 -2.16 47.15
N LEU A 108 -20.30 -0.99 46.51
CA LEU A 108 -20.83 0.23 47.13
C LEU A 108 -22.27 0.05 47.59
N LYS A 109 -23.13 -0.65 46.83
CA LYS A 109 -24.52 -0.96 47.18
C LYS A 109 -24.61 -1.80 48.46
N ILE A 110 -23.70 -2.75 48.63
CA ILE A 110 -23.60 -3.58 49.83
C ILE A 110 -23.13 -2.72 51.04
N THR A 111 -22.12 -1.88 50.86
CA THR A 111 -21.56 -1.04 51.94
C THR A 111 -22.51 0.07 52.39
N HIS A 112 -23.24 0.70 51.47
CA HIS A 112 -24.16 1.83 51.76
C HIS A 112 -25.60 1.40 52.03
N GLY A 113 -25.80 0.13 52.40
CA GLY A 113 -27.10 -0.53 52.57
C GLY A 113 -28.19 0.40 53.14
N LYS A 114 -29.12 0.77 52.25
CA LYS A 114 -30.34 1.61 52.43
C LYS A 114 -30.27 3.12 52.20
N MET A 115 -29.12 3.76 51.92
CA MET A 115 -29.10 5.25 51.87
C MET A 115 -29.21 5.88 50.47
N ASP A 116 -28.96 5.16 49.36
CA ASP A 116 -29.08 5.74 47.99
C ASP A 116 -29.24 4.67 46.86
N ILE A 117 -30.09 3.65 47.07
CA ILE A 117 -30.28 2.54 46.10
C ILE A 117 -30.80 3.00 44.74
N ASP A 118 -31.67 4.02 44.71
CA ASP A 118 -32.36 4.46 43.49
C ASP A 118 -31.39 5.06 42.44
N LYS A 119 -30.29 5.69 42.87
CA LYS A 119 -29.29 6.25 41.93
C LYS A 119 -28.39 5.18 41.34
N VAL A 120 -28.07 4.13 42.10
CA VAL A 120 -27.22 3.02 41.61
C VAL A 120 -27.97 2.21 40.55
N ASP A 121 -29.27 1.97 40.74
CA ASP A 121 -30.09 1.22 39.78
C ASP A 121 -30.27 2.03 38.48
N ALA A 122 -30.46 3.35 38.54
CA ALA A 122 -30.48 4.21 37.36
C ALA A 122 -29.14 4.18 36.58
N THR A 123 -28.01 4.22 37.30
CA THR A 123 -26.69 4.12 36.67
C THR A 123 -26.49 2.76 35.98
N MET A 124 -27.03 1.67 36.54
CA MET A 124 -26.94 0.33 35.95
C MET A 124 -27.80 0.18 34.68
N ASP A 125 -28.92 0.87 34.59
CA ASP A 125 -29.76 0.86 33.40
C ASP A 125 -29.17 1.73 32.28
N ASP A 126 -28.63 2.91 32.60
CA ASP A 126 -27.87 3.73 31.63
C ASP A 126 -26.69 2.95 31.04
N LEU A 127 -26.01 2.15 31.86
CA LEU A 127 -24.90 1.29 31.45
C LEU A 127 -25.32 0.19 30.47
N ARG A 128 -26.52 -0.37 30.61
CA ARG A 128 -27.04 -1.39 29.69
C ARG A 128 -27.40 -0.78 28.34
N GLU A 129 -28.05 0.37 28.34
CA GLU A 129 -28.46 1.05 27.11
C GLU A 129 -27.24 1.46 26.25
N GLN A 130 -26.15 1.90 26.89
CA GLN A 130 -24.88 2.19 26.20
C GLN A 130 -24.22 0.95 25.57
N MET A 131 -24.43 -0.24 26.15
CA MET A 131 -23.88 -1.50 25.62
C MET A 131 -24.59 -1.91 24.31
N ASP A 132 -25.90 -1.69 24.23
CA ASP A 132 -26.70 -2.00 23.05
C ASP A 132 -26.39 -1.03 21.90
N LEU A 133 -26.23 0.27 22.20
CA LEU A 133 -25.86 1.30 21.21
C LEU A 133 -24.52 1.00 20.53
N ASN A 134 -23.54 0.51 21.29
CA ASN A 134 -22.20 0.22 20.78
C ASN A 134 -22.19 -0.99 19.82
N THR A 135 -23.15 -1.91 19.99
CA THR A 135 -23.34 -3.07 19.11
C THR A 135 -23.89 -2.63 17.75
N GLU A 136 -24.84 -1.69 17.73
CA GLU A 136 -25.43 -1.15 16.50
C GLU A 136 -24.44 -0.33 15.66
N ILE A 137 -23.56 0.45 16.31
CA ILE A 137 -22.50 1.21 15.64
C ILE A 137 -21.52 0.28 14.91
N SER A 138 -21.18 -0.86 15.52
CA SER A 138 -20.31 -1.87 14.89
C SER A 138 -20.92 -2.47 13.61
N GLU A 139 -22.25 -2.61 13.55
CA GLU A 139 -22.97 -3.08 12.35
C GLU A 139 -23.09 -2.00 11.26
N ALA A 140 -23.11 -0.72 11.64
CA ALA A 140 -23.20 0.38 10.68
C ALA A 140 -21.89 0.60 9.91
N ILE A 141 -20.73 0.44 10.56
CA ILE A 141 -19.39 0.65 9.97
C ILE A 141 -19.02 -0.45 8.98
N SER A 142 -19.66 -1.63 9.06
CA SER A 142 -19.31 -2.82 8.27
C SER A 142 -19.94 -2.87 6.86
N ARG A 143 -20.54 -1.78 6.38
CA ARG A 143 -21.11 -1.73 5.02
C ARG A 143 -20.03 -1.35 3.99
N PRO A 144 -19.68 -2.23 3.05
CA PRO A 144 -18.68 -1.92 2.04
C PRO A 144 -19.20 -0.89 1.03
N VAL A 145 -18.36 0.11 0.75
CA VAL A 145 -18.56 1.08 -0.34
C VAL A 145 -18.27 0.37 -1.66
N LYS A 146 -19.21 0.45 -2.61
CA LYS A 146 -19.04 -0.10 -3.95
C LYS A 146 -18.29 0.91 -4.81
N GLU A 147 -17.32 0.45 -5.57
CA GLU A 147 -16.62 1.24 -6.58
C GLU A 147 -16.44 0.42 -7.87
N GLY A 148 -16.47 1.11 -9.00
CA GLY A 148 -16.28 0.53 -10.33
C GLY A 148 -15.76 1.61 -11.26
N GLU A 149 -14.65 1.34 -11.92
CA GLU A 149 -14.04 2.21 -12.93
C GLU A 149 -13.78 1.47 -14.25
N GLU A 150 -13.95 2.20 -15.34
CA GLU A 150 -13.47 1.86 -16.68
C GLU A 150 -12.14 2.59 -16.95
N PHE A 151 -11.19 1.93 -17.61
CA PHE A 151 -9.86 2.48 -17.90
C PHE A 151 -9.86 3.35 -19.16
N ASP A 152 -9.22 4.52 -19.11
CA ASP A 152 -8.98 5.39 -20.27
C ASP A 152 -7.88 4.80 -21.18
N GLU A 153 -8.13 4.79 -22.50
CA GLU A 153 -7.19 4.25 -23.49
C GLU A 153 -6.09 5.26 -23.89
N ASP A 154 -6.34 6.56 -23.75
CA ASP A 154 -5.37 7.61 -24.11
C ASP A 154 -4.22 7.67 -23.09
N GLU A 155 -4.52 7.51 -21.80
CA GLU A 155 -3.53 7.43 -20.73
C GLU A 155 -2.58 6.22 -20.92
N LEU A 156 -3.13 5.07 -21.33
CA LEU A 156 -2.34 3.87 -21.62
C LEU A 156 -1.42 4.05 -22.84
N LEU A 157 -1.81 4.88 -23.80
CA LEU A 157 -1.00 5.18 -24.98
C LEU A 157 0.20 6.06 -24.63
N GLU A 158 0.00 7.06 -23.77
CA GLU A 158 1.08 7.93 -23.27
C GLU A 158 2.09 7.12 -22.44
N GLU A 159 1.61 6.25 -21.55
CA GLU A 159 2.49 5.36 -20.78
C GLU A 159 3.33 4.45 -21.69
N LEU A 160 2.72 3.93 -22.77
CA LEU A 160 3.44 3.10 -23.72
C LEU A 160 4.54 3.87 -24.45
N GLU A 161 4.28 5.12 -24.84
CA GLU A 161 5.28 5.97 -25.51
C GLU A 161 6.50 6.22 -24.61
N HIS A 162 6.27 6.46 -23.32
CA HIS A 162 7.36 6.59 -22.34
C HIS A 162 8.18 5.29 -22.23
N LEU A 163 7.52 4.13 -22.13
CA LEU A 163 8.19 2.82 -22.09
C LEU A 163 8.96 2.49 -23.38
N GLU A 164 8.44 2.90 -24.54
CA GLU A 164 9.15 2.77 -25.82
C GLU A 164 10.47 3.55 -25.81
N GLN A 165 10.44 4.79 -25.31
CA GLN A 165 11.64 5.62 -25.21
C GLN A 165 12.66 5.05 -24.22
N GLU A 166 12.23 4.64 -23.02
CA GLU A 166 13.11 4.00 -22.02
C GLU A 166 13.84 2.78 -22.59
N GLU A 167 13.13 1.91 -23.33
CA GLU A 167 13.69 0.71 -23.94
C GLU A 167 14.66 1.02 -25.09
N LEU A 168 14.42 2.10 -25.84
CA LEU A 168 15.35 2.57 -26.87
C LEU A 168 16.64 3.11 -26.25
N ASP A 169 16.53 3.93 -25.21
CA ASP A 169 17.66 4.51 -24.49
C ASP A 169 18.51 3.40 -23.81
N ALA A 170 17.86 2.41 -23.20
CA ALA A 170 18.53 1.25 -22.61
C ALA A 170 19.34 0.46 -23.65
N LYS A 171 18.77 0.21 -24.85
CA LYS A 171 19.49 -0.48 -25.94
C LYS A 171 20.66 0.33 -26.49
N MET A 172 20.56 1.66 -26.50
CA MET A 172 21.69 2.51 -26.91
C MET A 172 22.85 2.43 -25.90
N LEU A 173 22.54 2.35 -24.61
CA LEU A 173 23.52 2.21 -23.53
C LEU A 173 24.23 0.84 -23.53
N GLU A 174 23.57 -0.21 -24.01
CA GLU A 174 24.13 -1.57 -24.11
C GLU A 174 25.04 -1.78 -25.34
N THR A 175 25.10 -0.84 -26.29
CA THR A 175 26.03 -0.98 -27.42
C THR A 175 27.47 -0.66 -26.99
N PRO A 176 28.44 -1.60 -27.12
CA PRO A 176 29.82 -1.30 -26.79
C PRO A 176 30.35 -0.24 -27.73
N SER A 177 30.85 0.88 -27.18
CA SER A 177 31.58 1.91 -27.94
C SER A 177 32.54 1.23 -28.90
N PRO A 178 32.53 1.55 -30.22
CA PRO A 178 33.50 0.99 -31.13
C PRO A 178 34.87 1.42 -30.62
N VAL A 179 35.66 0.46 -30.13
CA VAL A 179 37.07 0.67 -29.85
C VAL A 179 37.68 1.17 -31.15
N SER A 180 37.99 2.45 -31.19
CA SER A 180 38.71 3.09 -32.29
C SER A 180 40.08 2.45 -32.35
N SER A 181 40.20 1.37 -33.14
CA SER A 181 41.49 0.83 -33.54
C SER A 181 42.08 1.82 -34.53
N ALA A 182 42.76 2.84 -34.00
CA ALA A 182 43.57 3.72 -34.81
C ALA A 182 44.66 2.89 -35.51
N PRO A 183 44.83 2.99 -36.85
CA PRO A 183 45.91 2.31 -37.55
C PRO A 183 47.27 2.80 -37.02
N LYS A 184 48.19 1.88 -36.77
CA LYS A 184 49.53 2.19 -36.25
C LYS A 184 50.36 2.86 -37.35
N VAL A 185 50.44 4.19 -37.32
CA VAL A 185 51.22 5.00 -38.27
C VAL A 185 52.69 5.07 -37.81
N PRO A 186 53.71 5.00 -38.70
CA PRO A 186 55.13 5.05 -38.32
C PRO A 186 55.54 6.42 -37.73
N PRO A 187 56.58 6.49 -36.88
CA PRO A 187 56.93 7.72 -36.19
C PRO A 187 57.60 8.72 -37.15
N HIS A 188 56.87 9.75 -37.56
CA HIS A 188 57.44 10.95 -38.16
C HIS A 188 57.37 12.12 -37.17
N LYS A 189 58.51 12.81 -37.01
CA LYS A 189 58.74 13.96 -36.11
C LYS A 189 57.67 15.05 -36.30
N PRO A 190 57.22 15.71 -35.21
CA PRO A 190 56.19 16.73 -35.30
C PRO A 190 56.78 18.05 -35.83
N VAL A 191 56.18 18.58 -36.89
CA VAL A 191 56.17 20.02 -37.19
C VAL A 191 54.81 20.51 -36.72
N GLY A 192 54.82 21.46 -35.80
CA GLY A 192 53.62 21.93 -35.12
C GLY A 192 52.66 22.68 -36.03
N ASN A 193 51.38 22.56 -35.70
CA ASN A 193 50.45 23.67 -35.91
C ASN A 193 49.39 23.63 -34.79
N LYS A 194 49.21 24.80 -34.16
CA LYS A 194 48.33 25.04 -33.02
C LYS A 194 46.87 25.07 -33.45
N ILE A 195 46.02 24.29 -32.79
CA ILE A 195 44.60 24.57 -32.61
C ILE A 195 44.24 24.12 -31.18
N ASN A 196 43.38 24.89 -30.51
CA ASN A 196 42.88 24.81 -29.11
C ASN A 196 43.58 25.76 -28.12
N SER A 197 43.06 26.98 -28.06
CA SER A 197 43.37 28.00 -27.03
C SER A 197 42.15 28.37 -26.19
N GLU A 198 41.14 27.49 -26.06
CA GLU A 198 39.92 27.77 -25.28
C GLU A 198 39.76 26.82 -24.08
N GLU A 199 40.26 25.58 -24.18
CA GLU A 199 40.17 24.58 -23.09
C GLU A 199 41.11 24.88 -21.90
N SER A 200 42.16 25.69 -22.11
CA SER A 200 43.15 26.03 -21.08
C SER A 200 42.71 27.17 -20.15
N ASP A 201 41.79 28.03 -20.59
CA ASP A 201 41.36 29.20 -19.83
C ASP A 201 40.27 28.81 -18.81
N GLU A 202 39.35 27.92 -19.19
CA GLU A 202 38.30 27.40 -18.29
C GLU A 202 38.88 26.57 -17.13
N GLU A 203 39.92 25.76 -17.37
CA GLU A 203 40.58 24.97 -16.33
C GLU A 203 41.38 25.85 -15.36
N ALA A 204 41.90 26.99 -15.82
CA ALA A 204 42.61 27.95 -14.99
C ALA A 204 41.65 28.73 -14.07
N GLU A 205 40.48 29.11 -14.58
CA GLU A 205 39.44 29.78 -13.80
C GLU A 205 38.86 28.88 -12.70
N LEU A 206 38.60 27.60 -12.99
CA LEU A 206 38.12 26.62 -12.00
C LEU A 206 39.11 26.43 -10.85
N ARG A 207 40.41 26.39 -11.16
CA ARG A 207 41.47 26.21 -10.15
C ARG A 207 41.62 27.45 -9.26
N ALA A 208 41.42 28.65 -9.80
CA ALA A 208 41.42 29.90 -9.02
C ALA A 208 40.21 30.01 -8.08
N LEU A 209 39.03 29.54 -8.52
CA LEU A 209 37.82 29.52 -7.70
C LEU A 209 37.95 28.57 -6.50
N GLN A 210 38.55 27.39 -6.70
CA GLN A 210 38.77 26.42 -5.63
C GLN A 210 39.78 26.90 -4.57
N ALA A 211 40.79 27.67 -4.97
CA ALA A 211 41.81 28.18 -4.04
C ALA A 211 41.27 29.27 -3.11
N THR A 212 40.29 30.06 -3.55
CA THR A 212 39.69 31.14 -2.73
C THR A 212 38.68 30.62 -1.69
N MET A 213 38.11 29.43 -1.90
CA MET A 213 37.19 28.80 -0.93
C MET A 213 37.90 27.99 0.17
N ALA A 214 39.20 27.73 0.02
CA ALA A 214 40.00 26.94 0.96
C ALA A 214 40.88 27.80 1.89
N SER A 215 40.68 29.12 1.91
CA SER A 215 41.37 30.08 2.81
C SER A 215 40.44 30.64 3.86
#